data_AF-A0A4Q0YVX3-F1
#
_entry.id   AF-A0A4Q0YVX3-F1
#
_cell.length_a   1.000
_cell.length_b   1.000
_cell.length_c   1.000
_cell.angle_alpha   90.00
_cell.angle_beta   90.00
_cell.angle_gamma   90.00
#
_symmetry.space_group_name_H-M   'P 1'
#
loop_
_entity.id
_entity.type
_entity.pdbx_description
1 polymer ?
#
loop_
_entity_poly.entity_id
_entity_poly.type
_entity_poly.pdbx_seq_one_letter_code
_entity_poly.pdbx_strand_id
1 'polypeptide(L)'
;MAGNLSASDGIKILAVDGKKAKFEHSLSEQLVSLADGKHQVVARFDDEVRDGSRKVIFTSKPYVFEIIMSDDDLELTLPRLTTDSQARAHFSRGPKWALVNEKSDEKILIDYERLPGIGFGGFGNIEKVIAEYNREKGIVLYSGQVSGSNDLVKLKHDAQISSQGNDTLRQLQLWYTKASDEERKAFKRWMIDVD
;
A
#
# COMPACT_ATOMS: atom_id res chain seq x y z
N MET A 1 9.51 -14.90 7.58
CA MET A 1 10.35 -15.04 6.37
C MET A 1 9.92 -13.92 5.41
N ALA A 2 10.51 -13.77 4.23
CA ALA A 2 10.24 -12.63 3.33
C ALA A 2 10.08 -13.13 1.89
N GLY A 3 9.02 -12.68 1.22
CA GLY A 3 8.73 -12.95 -0.19
C GLY A 3 8.91 -11.69 -1.03
N ASN A 4 9.08 -11.85 -2.33
CA ASN A 4 9.24 -10.71 -3.23
C ASN A 4 7.92 -10.34 -3.91
N LEU A 5 7.67 -9.03 -4.01
CA LEU A 5 6.62 -8.48 -4.84
C LEU A 5 7.24 -7.85 -6.08
N SER A 6 6.82 -8.31 -7.24
CA SER A 6 7.16 -7.76 -8.56
C SER A 6 5.89 -7.18 -9.23
N ALA A 7 6.05 -6.52 -10.37
CA ALA A 7 4.94 -6.02 -11.15
C ALA A 7 5.18 -6.25 -12.64
N SER A 8 4.15 -6.73 -13.33
CA SER A 8 4.24 -6.99 -14.77
C SER A 8 4.44 -5.70 -15.58
N ASP A 9 4.92 -5.85 -16.81
CA ASP A 9 5.11 -4.74 -17.75
C ASP A 9 3.92 -3.76 -17.79
N GLY A 10 4.26 -2.47 -17.78
CA GLY A 10 3.30 -1.37 -17.80
C GLY A 10 2.66 -1.04 -16.46
N ILE A 11 2.92 -1.81 -15.39
CA ILE A 11 2.54 -1.46 -14.03
C ILE A 11 3.72 -0.78 -13.34
N LYS A 12 3.44 0.27 -12.56
CA LYS A 12 4.41 0.97 -11.71
C LYS A 12 3.98 0.95 -10.26
N ILE A 13 4.78 0.30 -9.42
CA ILE A 13 4.68 0.39 -7.96
C ILE A 13 5.20 1.77 -7.53
N LEU A 14 4.37 2.52 -6.82
CA LEU A 14 4.67 3.88 -6.37
C LEU A 14 5.11 3.90 -4.91
N ALA A 15 4.47 3.09 -4.07
CA ALA A 15 4.69 3.05 -2.64
C ALA A 15 4.32 1.70 -2.03
N VAL A 16 4.98 1.38 -0.93
CA VAL A 16 4.70 0.24 -0.06
C VAL A 16 4.67 0.74 1.37
N ASP A 17 3.64 0.36 2.10
CA ASP A 17 3.40 0.73 3.51
C ASP A 17 3.59 2.23 3.76
N GLY A 18 2.97 3.04 2.90
CA GLY A 18 2.96 4.51 3.02
C GLY A 18 4.28 5.20 2.65
N LYS A 19 5.33 4.44 2.31
CA LYS A 19 6.62 4.96 1.88
C LYS A 19 6.81 4.73 0.39
N LYS A 20 7.48 5.65 -0.29
CA LYS A 20 7.82 5.49 -1.70
C LYS A 20 8.62 4.20 -1.90
N ALA A 21 8.24 3.42 -2.91
CA ALA A 21 8.84 2.12 -3.17
C ALA A 21 10.34 2.27 -3.47
N LYS A 22 11.14 1.37 -2.90
CA LYS A 22 12.56 1.22 -3.17
C LYS A 22 12.77 -0.17 -3.76
N PHE A 23 13.51 -0.24 -4.85
CA PHE A 23 13.74 -1.47 -5.59
C PHE A 23 15.19 -1.92 -5.40
N GLU A 24 15.40 -3.21 -5.20
CA GLU A 24 16.71 -3.75 -4.81
C GLU A 24 17.74 -3.77 -5.96
N HIS A 25 17.27 -3.85 -7.21
CA HIS A 25 18.15 -4.03 -8.38
C HIS A 25 17.90 -3.00 -9.47
N SER A 26 16.71 -3.00 -10.06
CA SER A 26 16.38 -2.16 -11.20
C SER A 26 14.99 -1.56 -11.08
N LEU A 27 14.84 -0.33 -11.57
CA LEU A 27 13.54 0.31 -11.77
C LEU A 27 12.67 -0.44 -12.79
N SER A 28 13.27 -1.28 -13.65
CA SER A 28 12.55 -2.07 -14.65
C SER A 28 11.87 -3.30 -14.05
N GLU A 29 12.53 -3.99 -13.13
CA GLU A 29 12.00 -5.23 -12.51
C GLU A 29 11.05 -4.94 -11.36
N GLN A 30 11.16 -3.75 -10.75
CA GLN A 30 10.29 -3.29 -9.68
C GLN A 30 10.16 -4.27 -8.51
N LEU A 31 11.24 -5.02 -8.23
CA LEU A 31 11.29 -6.03 -7.18
C LEU A 31 11.39 -5.36 -5.79
N VAL A 32 10.45 -5.68 -4.92
CA VAL A 32 10.40 -5.22 -3.52
C VAL A 32 10.33 -6.43 -2.59
N SER A 33 11.29 -6.55 -1.67
CA SER A 33 11.24 -7.58 -0.63
C SER A 33 10.29 -7.16 0.50
N LEU A 34 9.31 -8.00 0.81
CA LEU A 34 8.29 -7.77 1.83
C LEU A 34 8.32 -8.89 2.86
N ALA A 35 8.09 -8.53 4.12
CA ALA A 35 7.98 -9.51 5.18
C ALA A 35 6.68 -10.33 5.04
N ASP A 36 6.62 -11.46 5.71
CA ASP A 36 5.36 -12.19 5.89
C ASP A 36 4.33 -11.30 6.60
N GLY A 37 3.10 -11.27 6.06
CA GLY A 37 1.99 -10.50 6.60
C GLY A 37 1.31 -9.55 5.61
N LYS A 38 0.51 -8.64 6.16
CA LYS A 38 -0.29 -7.69 5.38
C LYS A 38 0.52 -6.45 5.00
N HIS A 39 0.52 -6.13 3.72
CA HIS A 39 1.18 -4.95 3.17
C HIS A 39 0.21 -4.10 2.36
N GLN A 40 0.35 -2.78 2.51
CA GLN A 40 -0.33 -1.81 1.66
C GLN A 40 0.56 -1.49 0.47
N VAL A 41 0.06 -1.74 -0.74
CA VAL A 41 0.79 -1.44 -1.98
C VAL A 41 0.02 -0.42 -2.78
N VAL A 42 0.72 0.57 -3.33
CA VAL A 42 0.13 1.56 -4.22
C VAL A 42 0.78 1.47 -5.58
N ALA A 43 0.00 1.16 -6.60
CA ALA A 43 0.49 1.02 -7.97
C ALA A 43 -0.44 1.68 -8.99
N ARG A 44 0.06 1.89 -10.20
CA ARG A 44 -0.72 2.39 -11.34
C ARG A 44 -0.24 1.74 -12.63
N PHE A 45 -1.08 1.72 -13.64
CA PHE A 45 -0.63 1.49 -15.01
C PHE A 45 -0.04 2.77 -15.61
N ASP A 46 1.11 2.64 -16.25
CA ASP A 46 1.90 3.72 -16.84
C ASP A 46 2.82 3.11 -17.93
N ASP A 47 2.27 2.99 -19.14
CA ASP A 47 2.90 2.31 -20.28
C ASP A 47 2.67 3.04 -21.60
N GLU A 48 3.49 2.71 -22.59
CA GLU A 48 3.31 3.13 -23.98
C GLU A 48 2.24 2.29 -24.69
N VAL A 49 1.20 2.95 -25.19
CA VAL A 49 0.12 2.34 -25.94
C VAL A 49 -0.02 2.97 -27.33
N ARG A 50 -0.66 2.26 -28.25
CA ARG A 50 -0.96 2.79 -29.58
C ARG A 50 -2.21 3.66 -29.59
N ASP A 51 -2.09 4.82 -30.23
CA ASP A 51 -3.21 5.68 -30.63
C ASP A 51 -3.15 5.88 -32.15
N GLY A 52 -3.91 5.06 -32.88
CA GLY A 52 -3.83 4.97 -34.33
C GLY A 52 -2.44 4.52 -34.81
N SER A 53 -1.73 5.40 -35.51
CA SER A 53 -0.34 5.19 -35.96
C SER A 53 0.72 5.68 -34.96
N ARG A 54 0.32 6.42 -33.92
CA ARG A 54 1.24 7.01 -32.93
C ARG A 54 1.37 6.11 -31.71
N LYS A 55 2.47 6.31 -30.97
CA LYS A 55 2.71 5.77 -29.64
C LYS A 55 2.55 6.90 -28.63
N VAL A 56 1.78 6.66 -27.57
CA VAL A 56 1.50 7.64 -26.51
C VAL A 56 1.63 6.97 -25.15
N ILE A 57 2.06 7.73 -24.13
CA ILE A 57 2.05 7.23 -22.76
C ILE A 57 0.64 7.35 -22.19
N PHE A 58 0.11 6.23 -21.72
CA PHE A 58 -1.13 6.19 -20.96
C PHE A 58 -0.83 5.98 -19.48
N THR A 59 -1.20 6.96 -18.66
CA THR A 59 -1.05 6.88 -17.20
C THR A 59 -2.42 6.84 -16.53
N SER A 60 -2.68 5.77 -15.77
CA SER A 60 -3.89 5.62 -14.96
C SER A 60 -3.78 6.34 -13.61
N LYS A 61 -4.91 6.46 -12.90
CA LYS A 61 -4.89 6.87 -11.48
C LYS A 61 -4.23 5.77 -10.63
N PRO A 62 -3.57 6.12 -9.51
CA PRO A 62 -3.08 5.12 -8.57
C PRO A 62 -4.21 4.37 -7.85
N TYR A 63 -3.92 3.12 -7.51
CA TYR A 63 -4.79 2.23 -6.76
C TYR A 63 -4.04 1.71 -5.53
N VAL A 64 -4.76 1.52 -4.44
CA VAL A 64 -4.28 0.97 -3.17
C VAL A 64 -4.76 -0.47 -3.06
N PHE A 65 -3.84 -1.38 -2.76
CA PHE A 65 -4.07 -2.81 -2.60
C PHE A 65 -3.68 -3.21 -1.18
N GLU A 66 -4.45 -4.10 -0.57
CA GLU A 66 -4.00 -4.87 0.59
C GLU A 66 -3.55 -6.25 0.09
N ILE A 67 -2.28 -6.56 0.26
CA ILE A 67 -1.67 -7.83 -0.18
C ILE A 67 -1.23 -8.59 1.06
N ILE A 68 -1.48 -9.89 1.09
CA ILE A 68 -0.95 -10.80 2.11
C ILE A 68 0.26 -11.49 1.50
N MET A 69 1.45 -11.13 1.96
CA MET A 69 2.70 -11.76 1.59
C MET A 69 2.96 -12.95 2.49
N SER A 70 3.58 -13.98 1.93
CA SER A 70 4.14 -15.14 2.62
C SER A 70 5.57 -15.34 2.10
N ASP A 71 6.05 -16.59 2.01
CA ASP A 71 7.36 -16.93 1.43
C ASP A 71 7.33 -17.15 -0.08
N ASP A 72 6.20 -16.83 -0.70
CA ASP A 72 6.02 -16.90 -2.13
C ASP A 72 6.27 -15.55 -2.80
N ASP A 73 6.86 -15.63 -3.99
CA ASP A 73 7.05 -14.49 -4.85
C ASP A 73 5.75 -14.24 -5.62
N LEU A 74 5.25 -13.00 -5.52
CA LEU A 74 3.99 -12.59 -6.12
C LEU A 74 4.25 -11.50 -7.16
N GLU A 75 3.61 -11.62 -8.31
CA GLU A 75 3.63 -10.60 -9.36
C GLU A 75 2.26 -9.91 -9.42
N LEU A 76 2.25 -8.58 -9.31
CA LEU A 76 1.06 -7.77 -9.58
C LEU A 76 0.85 -7.65 -11.10
N THR A 77 -0.30 -8.10 -11.59
CA THR A 77 -0.58 -8.23 -13.03
C THR A 77 -1.86 -7.52 -13.48
N LEU A 78 -1.88 -7.20 -14.77
CA LEU A 78 -3.04 -6.70 -15.51
C LEU A 78 -3.18 -7.43 -16.86
N PRO A 79 -4.38 -7.47 -17.47
CA PRO A 79 -4.50 -7.86 -18.86
C PRO A 79 -3.64 -6.97 -19.75
N ARG A 80 -3.07 -7.51 -20.83
CA ARG A 80 -2.26 -6.73 -21.76
C ARG A 80 -3.09 -5.63 -22.44
N LEU A 81 -2.68 -4.38 -22.25
CA LEU A 81 -3.32 -3.19 -22.82
C LEU A 81 -2.41 -2.58 -23.90
N THR A 82 -2.76 -2.71 -25.17
CA THR A 82 -1.88 -2.29 -26.28
C THR A 82 -2.33 -1.00 -26.98
N THR A 83 -3.54 -0.53 -26.72
CA THR A 83 -4.11 0.68 -27.33
C THR A 83 -4.69 1.62 -26.29
N ASP A 84 -4.66 2.93 -26.58
CA ASP A 84 -5.22 3.97 -25.71
C ASP A 84 -6.72 3.75 -25.43
N SER A 85 -7.50 3.36 -26.45
CA SER A 85 -8.91 3.04 -26.30
C SER A 85 -9.15 1.85 -25.38
N GLN A 86 -8.36 0.78 -25.50
CA GLN A 86 -8.44 -0.39 -24.62
C GLN A 86 -8.09 -0.01 -23.17
N ALA A 87 -7.03 0.77 -22.96
CA ALA A 87 -6.63 1.22 -21.64
C ALA A 87 -7.71 2.09 -20.99
N ARG A 88 -8.25 3.10 -21.70
CA ARG A 88 -9.36 3.94 -21.21
C ARG A 88 -10.58 3.11 -20.85
N ALA A 89 -10.96 2.16 -21.69
CA ALA A 89 -12.12 1.30 -21.45
C ALA A 89 -11.91 0.39 -20.23
N HIS A 90 -10.70 -0.13 -20.04
CA HIS A 90 -10.36 -0.98 -18.90
C HIS A 90 -10.44 -0.19 -17.57
N PHE A 91 -9.82 0.99 -17.49
CA PHE A 91 -9.80 1.78 -16.24
C PHE A 91 -11.10 2.54 -15.94
N SER A 92 -11.97 2.73 -16.93
CA SER A 92 -13.30 3.35 -16.72
C SER A 92 -14.36 2.37 -16.21
N ARG A 93 -14.22 1.08 -16.54
CA ARG A 93 -15.20 0.03 -16.17
C ARG A 93 -14.90 -0.72 -14.87
N GLY A 94 -13.84 -0.33 -14.17
CA GLY A 94 -13.29 -1.10 -13.06
C GLY A 94 -12.20 -2.05 -13.57
N PRO A 95 -10.91 -1.70 -13.41
CA PRO A 95 -9.82 -2.58 -13.83
C PRO A 95 -9.83 -3.91 -13.07
N LYS A 96 -9.34 -4.98 -13.72
CA LYS A 96 -9.17 -6.29 -13.09
C LYS A 96 -7.70 -6.54 -12.77
N TRP A 97 -7.32 -6.23 -11.53
CA TRP A 97 -6.00 -6.53 -11.00
C TRP A 97 -5.93 -7.95 -10.47
N ALA A 98 -4.76 -8.56 -10.56
CA ALA A 98 -4.51 -9.88 -10.01
C ALA A 98 -3.09 -10.00 -9.47
N LEU A 99 -2.90 -10.93 -8.54
CA LEU A 99 -1.60 -11.45 -8.16
C LEU A 99 -1.39 -12.80 -8.82
N VAL A 100 -0.19 -13.05 -9.31
CA VAL A 100 0.23 -14.37 -9.80
C VAL A 100 1.36 -14.86 -8.89
N ASN A 101 1.23 -16.07 -8.37
CA ASN A 101 2.32 -16.72 -7.65
C ASN A 101 3.33 -17.28 -8.65
N GLU A 102 4.58 -16.82 -8.60
CA GLU A 102 5.60 -17.16 -9.60
C GLU A 102 5.98 -18.66 -9.59
N LYS A 103 5.76 -19.36 -8.47
CA LYS A 103 6.04 -20.81 -8.36
C LYS A 103 4.90 -21.68 -8.85
N SER A 104 3.66 -21.32 -8.50
CA SER A 104 2.48 -22.15 -8.78
C SER A 104 1.70 -21.74 -10.03
N ASP A 105 1.98 -20.57 -10.59
CA ASP A 105 1.20 -19.91 -11.65
C ASP A 105 -0.27 -19.68 -11.25
N GLU A 106 -0.56 -19.69 -9.95
CA GLU A 106 -1.90 -19.43 -9.43
C GLU A 106 -2.22 -17.95 -9.55
N LYS A 107 -3.35 -17.65 -10.19
CA LYS A 107 -3.86 -16.29 -10.37
C LYS A 107 -4.97 -15.97 -9.38
N ILE A 108 -4.74 -14.97 -8.54
CA ILE A 108 -5.63 -14.49 -7.49
C ILE A 108 -6.15 -13.11 -7.89
N LEU A 109 -7.46 -12.94 -8.08
CA LEU A 109 -8.04 -11.61 -8.26
C LEU A 109 -7.99 -10.84 -6.95
N ILE A 110 -7.57 -9.58 -7.00
CA ILE A 110 -7.43 -8.74 -5.80
C ILE A 110 -8.36 -7.55 -5.84
N ASP A 111 -8.87 -7.20 -4.66
CA ASP A 111 -9.60 -5.97 -4.44
C ASP A 111 -8.66 -4.77 -4.41
N TYR A 112 -9.22 -3.60 -4.68
CA TYR A 112 -8.49 -2.35 -4.69
C TYR A 112 -9.39 -1.17 -4.36
N GLU A 113 -8.76 -0.12 -3.85
CA GLU A 113 -9.36 1.20 -3.74
C GLU A 113 -8.64 2.18 -4.65
N ARG A 114 -9.37 3.11 -5.26
CA ARG A 114 -8.73 4.19 -6.02
C ARG A 114 -8.17 5.21 -5.05
N LEU A 115 -6.89 5.55 -5.17
CA LEU A 115 -6.29 6.60 -4.37
C LEU A 115 -6.82 7.98 -4.83
N PRO A 116 -7.49 8.76 -3.97
CA PRO A 116 -7.91 10.11 -4.30
C PRO A 116 -6.67 11.01 -4.36
N GLY A 117 -6.59 11.89 -5.36
CA GLY A 117 -5.51 12.88 -5.45
C GLY A 117 -5.82 14.11 -4.59
N ILE A 118 -4.78 14.79 -4.10
CA ILE A 118 -4.92 15.99 -3.25
C ILE A 118 -4.46 17.28 -3.96
N GLY A 119 -5.36 18.26 -4.12
CA GLY A 119 -5.01 19.57 -4.67
C GLY A 119 -4.45 19.54 -6.11
N PHE A 120 -3.69 20.60 -6.47
CA PHE A 120 -3.04 20.72 -7.78
C PHE A 120 -1.83 19.77 -7.88
N GLY A 121 -1.77 18.95 -8.93
CA GLY A 121 -0.72 17.94 -9.09
C GLY A 121 -0.91 16.73 -8.17
N GLY A 122 -2.17 16.28 -7.97
CA GLY A 122 -2.63 15.47 -6.83
C GLY A 122 -1.96 14.14 -6.50
N PHE A 123 -0.90 13.73 -7.19
CA PHE A 123 -0.06 12.57 -6.83
C PHE A 123 1.45 12.88 -6.81
N GLY A 124 1.84 14.16 -6.88
CA GLY A 124 3.24 14.59 -6.95
C GLY A 124 4.05 14.26 -5.70
N ASN A 125 3.39 14.21 -4.54
CA ASN A 125 3.94 13.63 -3.32
C ASN A 125 3.07 12.44 -2.89
N ILE A 126 3.45 11.25 -3.36
CA ILE A 126 2.65 10.03 -3.15
C ILE A 126 2.52 9.66 -1.67
N GLU A 127 3.56 9.84 -0.87
CA GLU A 127 3.56 9.53 0.56
C GLU A 127 2.56 10.40 1.32
N LYS A 128 2.51 11.71 1.00
CA LYS A 128 1.52 12.63 1.57
C LYS A 128 0.09 12.24 1.20
N VAL A 129 -0.13 11.83 -0.05
CA VAL A 129 -1.47 11.41 -0.53
C VAL A 129 -1.92 10.14 0.21
N ILE A 130 -1.02 9.18 0.38
CA ILE A 130 -1.30 7.94 1.09
C ILE A 130 -1.54 8.19 2.58
N ALA A 131 -0.76 9.06 3.21
CA ALA A 131 -0.97 9.45 4.60
C ALA A 131 -2.36 10.09 4.82
N GLU A 132 -2.82 10.92 3.88
CA GLU A 132 -4.16 11.48 3.89
C GLU A 132 -5.23 10.39 3.77
N TYR A 133 -5.11 9.55 2.74
CA TYR A 133 -6.02 8.43 2.49
C TYR A 133 -6.11 7.49 3.70
N ASN A 134 -4.97 7.13 4.29
CA ASN A 134 -4.92 6.26 5.46
C ASN A 134 -5.58 6.91 6.68
N ARG A 135 -5.38 8.22 6.89
CA ARG A 135 -6.02 8.96 7.98
C ARG A 135 -7.55 9.00 7.83
N GLU A 136 -8.05 9.28 6.63
CA GLU A 136 -9.50 9.29 6.34
C GLU A 136 -10.13 7.91 6.53
N LYS A 137 -9.40 6.85 6.17
CA LYS A 137 -9.85 5.45 6.26
C LYS A 137 -9.58 4.79 7.62
N GLY A 138 -8.87 5.46 8.52
CA GLY A 138 -8.44 4.87 9.79
C GLY A 138 -7.47 3.69 9.64
N ILE A 139 -6.70 3.66 8.54
CA ILE A 139 -5.70 2.63 8.26
C ILE A 139 -4.43 2.94 9.05
N VAL A 140 -3.94 1.96 9.80
CA VAL A 140 -2.67 2.03 10.53
C VAL A 140 -1.73 0.99 9.95
N LEU A 141 -0.55 1.43 9.51
CA LEU A 141 0.46 0.58 8.89
C LEU A 141 1.54 0.23 9.90
N TYR A 142 1.81 -1.06 10.07
CA TYR A 142 2.87 -1.56 10.96
C TYR A 142 4.06 -2.01 10.12
N SER A 143 5.01 -1.12 9.85
CA SER A 143 6.30 -1.56 9.32
C SER A 143 7.09 -2.16 10.49
N GLY A 144 7.36 -3.47 10.45
CA GLY A 144 8.11 -4.23 11.48
C GLY A 144 9.57 -3.81 11.69
N GLN A 145 10.00 -2.65 11.21
CA GLN A 145 11.24 -2.01 11.61
C GLN A 145 10.98 -1.05 12.77
N VAL A 146 11.12 -1.55 14.00
CA VAL A 146 11.53 -0.72 15.13
C VAL A 146 13.01 -0.38 14.90
N SER A 147 13.30 0.45 13.90
CA SER A 147 14.59 1.13 13.83
C SER A 147 14.54 2.24 14.87
N GLY A 148 15.27 2.03 15.96
CA GLY A 148 15.46 3.04 17.00
C GLY A 148 15.90 4.36 16.39
N SER A 149 14.96 5.28 16.28
CA SER A 149 15.19 6.71 16.07
C SER A 149 13.84 7.37 16.32
N ASN A 150 13.88 8.43 17.12
CA ASN A 150 12.75 9.14 17.69
C ASN A 150 11.91 9.92 16.65
N ASP A 151 11.43 9.24 15.61
CA ASP A 151 10.58 9.81 14.57
C ASP A 151 9.18 9.18 14.61
N LEU A 152 8.64 9.10 15.84
CA LEU A 152 7.22 9.37 16.03
C LEU A 152 6.98 10.74 15.41
N VAL A 153 6.52 10.72 14.16
CA VAL A 153 6.22 11.87 13.31
C VAL A 153 5.72 13.00 14.19
N LYS A 154 6.52 14.06 14.23
CA LYS A 154 6.25 15.30 14.96
C LYS A 154 4.82 15.75 14.70
N LEU A 155 3.93 15.40 15.62
CA LEU A 155 2.66 16.06 15.85
C LEU A 155 2.98 17.43 16.47
N LYS A 156 3.40 18.39 15.63
CA LYS A 156 3.30 19.82 15.95
C LYS A 156 2.18 20.37 15.06
N HIS A 157 1.00 20.49 15.66
CA HIS A 157 0.48 21.75 16.20
C HIS A 157 0.12 22.71 15.06
N ASP A 158 -1.13 22.63 14.61
CA ASP A 158 -2.06 23.78 14.71
C ASP A 158 -3.48 23.35 14.35
N ALA A 159 -4.22 22.98 15.40
CA ALA A 159 -5.62 23.30 15.57
C ALA A 159 -5.93 23.04 17.05
N GLN A 160 -5.97 24.11 17.84
CA GLN A 160 -6.65 24.06 19.13
C GLN A 160 -8.07 23.53 18.91
N ILE A 161 -8.35 22.28 19.30
CA ILE A 161 -9.53 21.89 20.11
C ILE A 161 -9.13 20.67 20.95
N SER A 162 -9.12 20.88 22.27
CA SER A 162 -8.96 19.96 23.41
C SER A 162 -9.26 18.46 23.22
N SER A 163 -8.27 17.58 23.46
CA SER A 163 -8.33 16.37 24.35
C SER A 163 -7.15 15.40 24.12
N GLN A 164 -5.91 15.78 24.45
CA GLN A 164 -4.74 14.90 24.23
C GLN A 164 -4.68 13.63 25.09
N GLY A 165 -5.42 13.54 26.21
CA GLY A 165 -5.45 12.31 27.02
C GLY A 165 -6.39 11.22 26.49
N ASN A 166 -7.36 11.58 25.64
CA ASN A 166 -8.44 10.67 25.24
C ASN A 166 -8.09 9.90 23.95
N ASP A 167 -7.23 10.45 23.10
CA ASP A 167 -6.89 9.84 21.81
C ASP A 167 -5.93 8.66 21.95
N THR A 168 -4.85 8.81 22.73
CA THR A 168 -3.93 7.71 23.03
C THR A 168 -4.61 6.56 23.78
N LEU A 169 -5.50 6.89 24.72
CA LEU A 169 -6.28 5.90 25.45
C LEU A 169 -7.26 5.16 24.51
N ARG A 170 -7.95 5.89 23.62
CA ARG A 170 -8.83 5.28 22.62
C ARG A 170 -8.07 4.39 21.65
N GLN A 171 -6.85 4.77 21.28
CA GLN A 171 -5.97 3.94 20.47
C GLN A 171 -5.67 2.64 21.22
N LEU A 172 -5.14 2.72 22.45
CA LEU A 172 -4.86 1.52 23.28
C LEU A 172 -6.09 0.62 23.47
N GLN A 173 -7.27 1.21 23.67
CA GLN A 173 -8.52 0.47 23.77
C GLN A 173 -8.87 -0.25 22.46
N LEU A 174 -8.72 0.42 21.31
CA LEU A 174 -8.95 -0.20 20.00
C LEU A 174 -7.99 -1.37 19.77
N TRP A 175 -6.72 -1.21 20.09
CA TRP A 175 -5.70 -2.26 20.01
C TRP A 175 -6.06 -3.46 20.88
N TYR A 176 -6.46 -3.22 22.13
CA TYR A 176 -6.89 -4.26 23.03
C TYR A 176 -8.13 -5.01 22.52
N THR A 177 -9.08 -4.32 21.85
CA THR A 177 -10.25 -4.99 21.24
C THR A 177 -9.94 -5.82 20.00
N LYS A 178 -8.85 -5.54 19.29
CA LYS A 178 -8.45 -6.31 18.10
C LYS A 178 -7.55 -7.51 18.40
N ALA A 179 -6.90 -7.52 19.57
CA ALA A 179 -6.04 -8.61 20.02
C ALA A 179 -6.83 -9.90 20.31
N SER A 180 -6.20 -11.05 20.09
CA SER A 180 -6.69 -12.38 20.44
C SER A 180 -6.77 -12.58 21.96
N ASP A 181 -7.45 -13.64 22.42
CA ASP A 181 -7.56 -13.94 23.85
C ASP A 181 -6.20 -14.22 24.50
N GLU A 182 -5.25 -14.77 23.75
CA GLU A 182 -3.87 -15.03 24.20
C GLU A 182 -3.06 -13.74 24.30
N GLU A 183 -3.16 -12.88 23.29
CA GLU A 183 -2.48 -11.57 23.24
C GLU A 183 -2.98 -10.63 24.35
N ARG A 184 -4.30 -10.60 24.59
CA ARG A 184 -4.88 -9.83 25.70
C ARG A 184 -4.38 -10.31 27.06
N LYS A 185 -4.19 -11.63 27.24
CA LYS A 185 -3.63 -12.20 28.48
C LYS A 185 -2.17 -11.82 28.65
N ALA A 186 -1.37 -11.86 27.59
CA ALA A 186 0.03 -11.42 27.60
C ALA A 186 0.13 -9.93 27.95
N PHE A 187 -0.71 -9.08 27.34
CA PHE A 187 -0.77 -7.66 27.62
C PHE A 187 -1.13 -7.35 29.07
N LYS A 188 -2.12 -8.06 29.64
CA LYS A 188 -2.47 -7.93 31.07
C LYS A 188 -1.32 -8.30 32.00
N ARG A 189 -0.55 -9.35 31.68
CA ARG A 189 0.61 -9.75 32.48
C ARG A 189 1.71 -8.68 32.43
N TRP A 190 1.99 -8.17 31.24
CA TRP A 190 2.98 -7.09 31.05
C TRP A 190 2.62 -5.83 31.85
N MET A 191 1.34 -5.42 31.89
CA MET A 191 0.93 -4.26 32.70
C MET A 191 1.17 -4.43 34.20
N ILE A 192 1.17 -5.67 34.71
CA ILE A 192 1.44 -5.97 36.13
C ILE A 192 2.95 -5.95 36.40
N ASP A 193 3.78 -6.35 35.43
CA ASP A 193 5.25 -6.36 35.53
C ASP A 193 5.89 -4.96 35.37
N VAL A 194 5.15 -4.00 34.82
CA VAL A 194 5.63 -2.63 34.55
C VAL A 194 5.43 -1.68 35.74
N ASP A 195 4.69 -2.10 36.77
CA ASP A 195 4.50 -1.37 38.04
C ASP A 195 5.52 -1.78 39.12
#